data_AF-A0A947J8T1-F1
#
_entry.id   AF-A0A947J8T1-F1
#
_cell.length_a   1.000
_cell.length_b   1.000
_cell.length_c   1.000
_cell.angle_alpha   90.00
_cell.angle_beta   90.00
_cell.angle_gamma   90.00
#
_symmetry.space_group_name_H-M   'P 1'
#
loop_
_entity.id
_entity.type
_entity.pdbx_description
1 polymer ?
#
loop_
_entity_poly.entity_id
_entity_poly.type
_entity_poly.pdbx_seq_one_letter_code
_entity_poly.pdbx_strand_id
1 'polypeptide(L)' 'MERSHRSDQETFYEQTTYDTIEELAYKLKLWNMYYNDLQHCGLNNKTPNQYLAEYNN' A
#
# COMPACT_ATOMS: atom_id res chain seq x y z
N MET A 1 0.85 4.12 -13.40
CA MET A 1 0.75 3.73 -11.97
C MET A 1 0.72 5.01 -11.15
N GLU A 2 -0.36 5.79 -11.29
CA GLU A 2 -0.58 6.99 -10.48
C GLU A 2 -1.65 6.78 -9.40
N ARG A 3 -2.19 5.56 -9.26
CA ARG A 3 -3.41 5.29 -8.47
C ARG A 3 -3.22 4.97 -6.98
N SER A 4 -2.00 4.94 -6.44
CA SER A 4 -1.77 4.76 -4.99
C SER A 4 -1.29 6.04 -4.29
N HIS A 5 -0.65 6.99 -4.98
CA HIS A 5 -0.08 8.16 -4.33
C HIS A 5 -1.09 9.00 -3.54
N ARG A 6 -2.30 9.23 -4.05
CA ARG A 6 -3.28 10.04 -3.31
C ARG A 6 -3.86 9.29 -2.09
N SER A 7 -4.20 8.02 -2.25
CA SER A 7 -4.71 7.23 -1.14
C SER A 7 -3.64 7.03 -0.08
N ASP A 8 -2.42 6.65 -0.45
CA ASP A 8 -1.29 6.54 0.47
C ASP A 8 -0.96 7.89 1.11
N GLN A 9 -1.12 9.01 0.39
CA GLN A 9 -0.96 10.35 0.94
C GLN A 9 -1.96 10.60 2.07
N GLU A 10 -3.26 10.41 1.82
CA GLU A 10 -4.33 10.69 2.77
C GLU A 10 -4.39 9.68 3.94
N THR A 11 -4.05 8.41 3.70
CA THR A 11 -4.19 7.33 4.71
C THR A 11 -2.92 7.00 5.46
N PHE A 12 -1.74 7.25 4.86
CA PHE A 12 -0.46 6.92 5.48
C PHE A 12 0.41 8.17 5.70
N TYR A 13 0.79 8.92 4.66
CA TYR A 13 1.75 10.01 4.82
C TYR A 13 1.23 11.20 5.63
N GLU A 14 -0.05 11.58 5.49
CA GLU A 14 -0.66 12.66 6.27
C GLU A 14 -0.93 12.29 7.73
N GLN A 15 -1.01 10.99 8.04
CA GLN A 15 -1.34 10.48 9.38
C GLN A 15 -0.10 9.94 10.13
N THR A 16 1.00 9.67 9.43
CA THR A 16 2.19 9.04 10.00
C THR A 16 3.22 10.08 10.41
N THR A 17 3.40 10.24 11.72
CA THR A 17 4.57 10.91 12.28
C THR A 17 5.74 9.93 12.41
N TYR A 18 6.97 10.42 12.28
CA TYR A 18 8.19 9.65 12.48
C TYR A 18 9.32 10.60 12.89
N ASP A 19 10.22 10.11 13.73
CA ASP A 19 11.36 10.89 14.23
C ASP A 19 12.63 10.60 13.43
N THR A 20 12.67 9.45 12.75
CA THR A 20 13.82 8.98 11.96
C THR A 20 13.39 8.39 10.63
N ILE A 21 14.31 8.39 9.66
CA ILE A 21 14.07 7.83 8.33
C ILE A 21 13.89 6.30 8.43
N GLU A 22 14.61 5.65 9.33
CA GLU A 22 14.52 4.22 9.61
C GLU A 22 13.12 3.84 10.10
N GLU A 23 12.53 4.66 10.97
CA GLU A 23 11.15 4.47 11.45
C GLU A 23 10.14 4.65 10.32
N LEU A 24 10.28 5.68 9.48
CA LEU A 24 9.45 5.86 8.29
C LEU A 24 9.53 4.65 7.37
N ALA A 25 10.73 4.15 7.09
CA ALA A 25 10.94 2.98 6.24
C ALA A 25 10.30 1.71 6.82
N TYR A 26 10.37 1.54 8.13
CA TYR A 26 9.70 0.42 8.82
C TYR A 26 8.18 0.53 8.73
N LYS A 27 7.61 1.69 9.04
CA LYS A 27 6.17 1.95 8.94
C LYS A 27 5.66 1.78 7.52
N LEU A 28 6.44 2.22 6.51
CA LEU A 28 6.09 2.06 5.10
C LEU A 28 6.08 0.59 4.67
N LYS A 29 6.99 -0.24 5.18
CA LYS A 29 6.95 -1.69 4.94
C LYS A 29 5.69 -2.33 5.53
N LEU A 30 5.33 -1.97 6.75
CA LEU A 30 4.08 -2.45 7.38
C LEU A 30 2.85 -2.00 6.60
N TRP A 31 2.82 -0.74 6.16
CA TRP A 31 1.74 -0.21 5.33
C TRP A 31 1.61 -0.98 4.01
N ASN A 32 2.74 -1.23 3.33
CA ASN A 32 2.74 -2.03 2.10
C ASN A 32 2.23 -3.45 2.32
N MET A 33 2.61 -4.11 3.42
CA MET A 33 2.08 -5.44 3.76
C MET A 33 0.56 -5.39 3.95
N TYR A 34 0.07 -4.44 4.73
CA TYR A 34 -1.35 -4.26 4.99
C TYR A 34 -2.13 -3.95 3.70
N TYR A 35 -1.71 -2.95 2.93
CA TYR A 35 -2.39 -2.49 1.72
C TYR A 35 -2.42 -3.56 0.62
N ASN A 36 -1.33 -4.33 0.47
CA ASN A 36 -1.24 -5.40 -0.53
C ASN A 36 -2.05 -6.65 -0.18
N ASP A 37 -2.54 -6.76 1.05
CA ASP A 37 -3.44 -7.81 1.49
C ASP A 37 -4.91 -7.35 1.60
N LEU A 38 -5.18 -6.04 1.42
CA LEU A 38 -6.53 -5.52 1.31
C LEU A 38 -7.12 -5.73 -0.08
N GLN A 39 -8.42 -6.03 -0.13
CA GLN A 39 -9.17 -6.10 -1.38
C GLN A 39 -9.48 -4.70 -1.88
N HIS A 40 -9.25 -4.46 -3.17
CA HIS A 40 -9.55 -3.18 -3.79
C HIS A 40 -10.67 -3.37 -4.81
N CYS A 41 -11.72 -2.56 -4.72
CA CYS A 41 -12.82 -2.57 -5.70
C CYS A 41 -12.30 -2.31 -7.13
N GLY A 42 -11.23 -1.51 -7.25
CA GLY A 42 -10.56 -1.23 -8.54
C GLY A 42 -9.75 -2.39 -9.11
N LEU A 43 -9.53 -3.46 -8.34
CA LEU A 43 -8.87 -4.71 -8.76
C LEU A 43 -9.87 -5.86 -8.84
N ASN A 44 -11.14 -5.60 -9.20
CA ASN A 44 -12.22 -6.60 -9.20
C ASN A 44 -12.36 -7.35 -7.86
N ASN A 45 -12.25 -6.62 -6.74
CA ASN A 45 -12.27 -7.16 -5.37
C ASN A 45 -11.11 -8.13 -5.06
N LYS A 46 -10.03 -8.08 -5.83
CA LYS A 46 -8.79 -8.81 -5.53
C LYS A 46 -7.84 -7.94 -4.74
N THR A 47 -6.92 -8.58 -4.03
CA THR A 47 -5.78 -7.87 -3.43
C THR A 47 -4.72 -7.58 -4.51
N PRO A 48 -3.83 -6.60 -4.32
CA PRO A 48 -2.73 -6.36 -5.24
C PRO A 48 -1.83 -7.60 -5.40
N ASN A 49 -1.60 -8.35 -4.30
CA ASN A 49 -0.87 -9.62 -4.34
C ASN A 49 -1.54 -10.67 -5.23
N GLN A 50 -2.87 -10.81 -5.14
CA GLN A 50 -3.64 -11.73 -5.99
C GLN A 50 -3.60 -11.30 -7.47
N TYR A 51 -3.79 -10.02 -7.74
CA TYR A 51 -3.72 -9.48 -9.10
C TYR A 51 -2.34 -9.70 -9.75
N LEU A 52 -1.26 -9.46 -8.99
CA LEU A 52 0.11 -9.68 -9.45
C LEU A 52 0.41 -11.16 -9.70
N ALA A 53 -0.08 -12.06 -8.85
CA ALA A 53 0.09 -13.50 -9.04
C ALA A 53 -0.59 -14.00 -10.33
N GLU A 54 -1.75 -13.43 -10.67
CA GLU A 54 -2.47 -13.75 -11.92
C GLU A 54 -1.84 -13.13 -13.16
N TYR A 55 -1.29 -11.91 -13.07
CA TYR A 55 -0.64 -11.24 -14.21
C TYR A 55 0.66 -11.91 -14.66
N ASN A 56 1.38 -12.54 -13.74
CA ASN A 56 2.66 -13.21 -14.01
C ASN A 56 2.51 -14.65 -14.54
N ASN A 57 1.28 -15.07 -14.89
CA ASN A 57 0.92 -16.41 -15.33
C ASN A 57 0.31 -16.36 -16.74
#